data_AF-W2SS96-F1
#
_entry.id   AF-W2SS96-F1
#
_cell.length_a   1.000
_cell.length_b   1.000
_cell.length_c   1.000
_cell.angle_alpha   90.00
_cell.angle_beta   90.00
_cell.angle_gamma   90.00
#
_symmetry.space_group_name_H-M   'P 1'
#
loop_
_entity.id
_entity.type
_entity.pdbx_description
1 polymer ?
#
loop_
_entity_poly.entity_id
_entity_poly.type
_entity_poly.pdbx_seq_one_letter_code
_entity_poly.pdbx_strand_id
1 'polypeptide(L)'
;MCLQWNNIVRHFRDEMPIKRHRRQLTYYEASFTGKEAVDFLMVLLPRLIFEGREVDRSNCITLLQKFVDQGFIKKARPNPSEKDVFRDNASLYV
;
A
#
# COMPACT_ATOMS: atom_id res chain seq x y z
N MET A 1 6.28 -16.00 -10.67
CA MET A 1 6.39 -14.65 -10.06
C MET A 1 7.84 -14.22 -10.12
N CYS A 2 8.13 -13.05 -10.67
CA CYS A 2 9.50 -12.54 -10.81
C CYS A 2 10.10 -12.22 -9.44
N LEU A 3 11.40 -12.49 -9.23
CA LEU A 3 12.11 -12.25 -7.96
C LEU A 3 11.93 -10.81 -7.43
N GLN A 4 11.81 -9.84 -8.35
CA GLN A 4 11.56 -8.44 -8.05
C GLN A 4 10.27 -8.22 -7.24
N TRP A 5 9.18 -8.91 -7.58
CA TRP A 5 7.89 -8.77 -6.90
C TRP A 5 7.96 -9.23 -5.46
N ASN A 6 8.56 -10.40 -5.23
CA ASN A 6 8.71 -10.95 -3.88
C ASN A 6 9.57 -10.07 -2.99
N ASN A 7 10.63 -9.46 -3.56
CA ASN A 7 11.45 -8.50 -2.82
C ASN A 7 10.64 -7.25 -2.46
N ILE A 8 9.89 -6.66 -3.41
CA ILE A 8 9.07 -5.48 -3.12
C ILE A 8 8.01 -5.78 -2.04
N VAL A 9 7.32 -6.92 -2.13
CA VAL A 9 6.31 -7.32 -1.12
C VAL A 9 6.95 -7.55 0.25
N ARG A 10 8.14 -8.18 0.31
CA ARG A 10 8.88 -8.38 1.56
C ARG A 10 9.30 -7.06 2.20
N HIS A 11 9.98 -6.19 1.44
CA HIS A 11 10.36 -4.86 1.92
C HIS A 11 9.15 -4.02 2.33
N PHE A 12 8.06 -4.09 1.57
CA PHE A 12 6.83 -3.41 1.97
C PHE A 12 6.30 -3.95 3.29
N ARG A 13 6.25 -5.26 3.50
CA ARG A 13 5.75 -5.83 4.75
C ARG A 13 6.65 -5.52 5.96
N ASP A 14 7.96 -5.53 5.76
CA ASP A 14 8.94 -5.41 6.83
C ASP A 14 9.26 -3.94 7.20
N GLU A 15 9.22 -3.03 6.22
CA GLU A 15 9.61 -1.63 6.40
C GLU A 15 8.43 -0.64 6.38
N MET A 16 7.23 -1.03 5.93
CA MET A 16 6.08 -0.13 5.93
C MET A 16 5.75 0.27 7.38
N PRO A 17 5.79 1.57 7.71
CA PRO A 17 5.53 2.02 9.07
C PRO A 17 4.04 1.82 9.38
N ILE A 18 3.75 0.82 10.18
CA ILE A 18 2.40 0.54 10.64
C ILE A 18 2.14 1.35 11.92
N LYS A 19 1.11 2.20 11.92
CA LYS A 19 0.81 3.11 13.03
C LYS A 19 -0.59 2.88 13.59
N ARG A 20 -0.83 3.42 14.78
CA ARG A 20 -2.19 3.49 15.33
C ARG A 20 -2.92 4.69 14.73
N HIS A 21 -3.92 4.42 13.90
CA HIS A 21 -4.78 5.45 13.32
C HIS A 21 -6.10 5.53 14.07
N ARG A 22 -6.47 6.74 14.53
CA ARG A 22 -7.81 7.01 15.06
C ARG A 22 -8.69 7.56 13.95
N ARG A 23 -9.79 6.89 13.63
CA ARG A 23 -10.78 7.41 12.68
C ARG A 23 -12.17 7.35 13.29
N GLN A 24 -12.80 8.52 13.37
CA GLN A 24 -14.05 8.73 14.13
C GLN A 24 -13.89 8.33 15.60
N LEU A 25 -14.50 7.20 16.00
CA LEU A 25 -14.52 6.68 17.38
C LEU A 25 -13.78 5.32 17.51
N THR A 26 -13.15 4.84 16.44
CA THR A 26 -12.45 3.55 16.43
C THR A 26 -10.94 3.76 16.28
N TYR A 27 -10.16 3.02 17.07
CA TYR A 27 -8.73 2.90 16.91
C TYR A 27 -8.42 1.70 16.02
N TYR A 28 -7.68 1.95 14.95
CA TYR A 28 -7.11 0.91 14.10
C TYR A 28 -5.64 0.77 14.48
N GLU A 29 -5.38 -0.23 15.32
CA GLU A 29 -4.01 -0.64 15.62
C GLU A 29 -3.42 -1.36 14.40
N ALA A 30 -2.11 -1.21 14.21
CA ALA A 30 -1.41 -1.78 13.07
C ALA A 30 -2.09 -1.49 11.70
N SER A 31 -2.39 -0.21 11.42
CA SER A 31 -2.93 0.22 10.11
C SER A 31 -2.10 1.31 9.46
N PHE A 32 -2.33 1.54 8.17
CA PHE A 32 -1.76 2.64 7.41
C PHE A 32 -2.81 3.26 6.49
N THR A 33 -2.62 4.54 6.13
CA THR A 33 -3.47 5.18 5.13
C THR A 33 -2.99 4.85 3.72
N GLY A 34 -3.90 4.87 2.74
CA GLY A 34 -3.53 4.69 1.34
C GLY A 34 -2.51 5.72 0.87
N LYS A 35 -2.64 6.97 1.34
CA LYS A 35 -1.64 8.01 1.11
C LYS A 35 -0.25 7.63 1.65
N GLU A 36 -0.16 7.16 2.89
CA GLU A 36 1.12 6.73 3.46
C GLU A 36 1.72 5.55 2.69
N ALA A 37 0.90 4.59 2.24
CA ALA A 37 1.37 3.47 1.43
C ALA A 37 1.97 3.92 0.10
N VAL A 38 1.34 4.90 -0.56
CA VAL A 38 1.86 5.50 -1.80
C VAL A 38 3.15 6.26 -1.54
N ASP A 39 3.17 7.12 -0.51
CA ASP A 39 4.36 7.90 -0.16
C ASP A 39 5.55 6.98 0.23
N PHE A 40 5.28 5.86 0.89
CA PHE A 40 6.29 4.84 1.20
C PHE A 40 6.82 4.15 -0.06
N LEU A 41 5.95 3.71 -0.98
CA LEU A 41 6.37 3.09 -2.23
C LEU A 41 7.15 4.03 -3.14
N MET A 42 6.79 5.32 -3.14
CA MET A 42 7.54 6.35 -3.87
C MET A 42 9.01 6.43 -3.42
N VAL A 43 9.30 6.11 -2.15
CA VAL A 43 10.67 6.08 -1.63
C VAL A 43 11.32 4.71 -1.81
N LEU A 44 10.55 3.62 -1.67
CA LEU A 44 11.06 2.25 -1.74
C LEU A 44 11.37 1.80 -3.17
N LEU A 45 10.47 2.06 -4.13
CA LEU A 45 10.61 1.57 -5.50
C LEU A 45 11.88 2.08 -6.20
N PRO A 46 12.28 3.36 -6.11
CA PRO A 46 13.53 3.82 -6.71
C PRO A 46 14.78 3.13 -6.13
N ARG A 47 14.72 2.67 -4.88
CA ARG A 47 15.83 1.95 -4.23
C ARG A 47 15.93 0.49 -4.69
N LEU A 48 14.79 -0.12 -5.04
CA LEU A 48 14.71 -1.52 -5.46
C LEU A 48 14.88 -1.69 -6.97
N ILE A 49 14.45 -0.70 -7.76
CA ILE A 49 14.53 -0.73 -9.21
C ILE A 49 15.83 -0.02 -9.63
N PHE A 50 16.87 -0.80 -9.93
CA PHE A 50 18.20 -0.29 -10.33
C PHE A 50 18.22 0.43 -11.70
N GLU A 51 17.10 0.50 -12.41
CA GLU A 51 17.05 0.87 -13.83
C GLU A 51 16.32 2.20 -14.06
N GLY A 52 16.85 3.33 -13.58
CA GLY A 52 16.56 4.68 -14.12
C GLY A 52 15.09 5.08 -14.39
N ARG A 53 14.13 4.35 -13.84
CA ARG A 53 12.70 4.51 -14.12
C ARG A 53 12.15 5.48 -13.12
N GLU A 54 11.59 6.55 -13.64
CA GLU A 54 10.88 7.54 -12.85
C GLU A 54 9.68 6.85 -12.19
N VAL A 55 9.64 6.91 -10.85
CA VAL A 55 8.57 6.30 -10.08
C VAL A 55 7.49 7.34 -9.86
N ASP A 56 6.40 7.21 -10.62
CA ASP A 56 5.22 8.04 -10.45
C ASP A 56 4.27 7.49 -9.37
N ARG A 57 3.47 8.40 -8.79
CA ARG A 57 2.36 8.03 -7.89
C ARG A 57 1.37 7.08 -8.54
N SER A 58 1.07 7.26 -9.83
CA SER A 58 0.17 6.40 -10.60
C SER A 58 0.68 4.95 -10.66
N ASN A 59 1.99 4.76 -10.82
CA ASN A 59 2.62 3.45 -10.80
C ASN A 59 2.51 2.81 -9.41
N CYS A 60 2.73 3.59 -8.35
CA CYS A 60 2.56 3.13 -6.97
C CYS A 60 1.10 2.71 -6.69
N ILE A 61 0.12 3.50 -7.11
CA ILE A 61 -1.31 3.20 -6.99
C ILE A 61 -1.66 1.90 -7.72
N THR A 62 -1.15 1.73 -8.94
CA THR A 62 -1.37 0.51 -9.73
C THR A 62 -0.75 -0.71 -9.06
N LEU A 63 0.41 -0.54 -8.42
CA LEU A 63 1.06 -1.61 -7.66
C LEU A 63 0.26 -1.98 -6.41
N LEU A 64 -0.21 -0.99 -5.65
CA LEU A 64 -1.02 -1.21 -4.46
C LEU A 64 -2.38 -1.80 -4.80
N GLN A 65 -2.96 -1.47 -5.96
CA GLN A 65 -4.14 -2.16 -6.47
C GLN A 65 -3.88 -3.65 -6.62
N LYS A 66 -2.73 -4.05 -7.19
CA LYS A 66 -2.36 -5.46 -7.28
C LYS A 66 -2.15 -6.10 -5.89
N PHE A 67 -1.68 -5.34 -4.90
CA PHE A 67 -1.57 -5.85 -3.52
C PHE A 67 -2.95 -6.16 -2.94
N VAL A 68 -3.95 -5.31 -3.22
CA VAL A 68 -5.35 -5.54 -2.83
C VAL A 68 -5.89 -6.77 -3.56
N ASP A 69 -5.72 -6.83 -4.89
CA ASP A 69 -6.24 -7.93 -5.73
C ASP A 69 -5.66 -9.30 -5.32
N GLN A 70 -4.40 -9.33 -4.89
CA GLN A 70 -3.73 -10.54 -4.40
C GLN A 70 -3.95 -10.80 -2.90
N GLY A 71 -4.65 -9.90 -2.20
CA GLY A 71 -4.97 -10.03 -0.77
C GLY A 71 -3.79 -9.79 0.18
N PHE A 72 -2.70 -9.18 -0.30
CA PHE A 72 -1.56 -8.78 0.55
C PHE A 72 -1.92 -7.65 1.50
N ILE A 73 -2.81 -6.74 1.07
CA ILE A 73 -3.35 -5.67 1.91
C ILE A 73 -4.88 -5.67 1.77
N LYS A 74 -5.58 -5.27 2.83
CA LYS A 74 -7.05 -5.24 2.86
C LYS A 74 -7.53 -3.90 3.37
N LYS A 75 -8.64 -3.40 2.83
CA LYS A 75 -9.28 -2.19 3.33
C LYS A 75 -9.87 -2.47 4.71
N ALA A 76 -9.56 -1.65 5.71
CA ALA A 76 -10.03 -1.85 7.09
C ALA A 76 -11.56 -1.71 7.23
N ARG A 77 -12.18 -0.95 6.32
CA ARG A 77 -13.64 -0.88 6.14
C ARG A 77 -13.98 -1.15 4.68
N PRO A 78 -14.11 -2.43 4.27
CA PRO A 78 -14.61 -2.75 2.93
C PRO A 78 -16.10 -2.39 2.86
N ASN A 79 -16.51 -1.83 1.73
CA ASN A 79 -17.92 -1.61 1.46
C ASN A 79 -18.37 -2.73 0.51
N PRO A 80 -19.29 -3.64 0.92
CA PRO A 80 -19.67 -4.78 0.08
C PRO A 80 -20.33 -4.39 -1.25
N SER A 81 -20.80 -3.13 -1.37
CA SER A 81 -21.37 -2.60 -2.62
C SER A 81 -20.32 -1.94 -3.54
N GLU A 82 -19.08 -1.82 -3.11
CA GLU A 82 -18.02 -1.12 -3.84
C GLU A 82 -16.93 -2.12 -4.25
N LYS A 83 -16.43 -2.01 -5.49
CA LYS A 83 -15.26 -2.80 -5.90
C LYS A 83 -14.07 -2.47 -5.00
N ASP A 84 -13.23 -3.47 -4.72
CA ASP A 84 -12.00 -3.34 -3.93
C ASP A 84 -10.92 -2.53 -4.67
N VAL A 85 -11.21 -1.26 -4.89
CA VAL A 85 -10.32 -0.30 -5.54
C VAL A 85 -9.49 0.39 -4.46
N PHE A 86 -8.17 0.37 -4.66
CA PHE A 86 -7.21 1.09 -3.84
C PHE A 86 -7.40 2.61 -4.01
N ARG A 87 -7.31 3.35 -2.91
CA ARG A 87 -7.48 4.81 -2.88
C ARG A 87 -6.29 5.45 -2.17
N ASP A 88 -5.61 6.38 -2.83
CA ASP A 88 -4.47 7.16 -2.33
C ASP A 88 -4.88 8.30 -1.36
N ASN A 89 -5.89 8.05 -0.52
CA ASN A 89 -6.44 9.04 0.39
C ASN A 89 -6.35 8.55 1.85
N ALA A 90 -7.11 9.16 2.75
CA ALA A 90 -7.16 8.78 4.16
C ALA A 90 -7.85 7.43 4.43
N SER A 91 -8.19 6.64 3.40
CA SER A 91 -8.69 5.27 3.54
C SER A 91 -7.66 4.42 4.27
N LEU A 92 -8.13 3.63 5.24
CA LEU A 92 -7.29 2.79 6.07
C LEU A 92 -7.20 1.39 5.49
N TYR A 93 -5.98 0.87 5.51
CA TYR A 93 -5.61 -0.46 5.06
C TYR A 93 -4.85 -1.19 6.18
N VAL A 94 -4.97 -2.51 6.18
CA VAL A 94 -4.32 -3.45 7.12
C VAL A 94 -3.77 -4.66 6.36
#